data_AF-A0A9D6XT82-F1
#
_entry.id   AF-A0A9D6XT82-F1
#
_cell.length_a   1.000
_cell.length_b   1.000
_cell.length_c   1.000
_cell.angle_alpha   90.00
_cell.angle_beta   90.00
_cell.angle_gamma   90.00
#
_symmetry.space_group_name_H-M   'P 1'
#
loop_
_entity.id
_entity.type
_entity.pdbx_description
1 polymer ?
#
loop_
_entity_poly.entity_id
_entity_poly.type
_entity_poly.pdbx_seq_one_letter_code
_entity_poly.pdbx_strand_id
1 'polypeptide(L)'
;VSVTLRELAPEERLILSYYYVQLLTLKQIGRITGQHEATVSRHLDGLRKKMRKKIEEFLRKTKKLSALDVERCLSFEARGALFQLDKDLKSE
;
A
#
# COMPACT_ATOMS: atom_id res chain seq x y z
N VAL A 1 -6.33 1.00 7.69
CA VAL A 1 -5.20 0.63 6.79
C VAL A 1 -4.84 -0.85 6.93
N SER A 2 -4.64 -1.40 8.13
CA SER A 2 -4.39 -2.84 8.33
C SER A 2 -5.47 -3.76 7.75
N VAL A 3 -6.75 -3.44 7.93
CA VAL A 3 -7.87 -4.16 7.28
C VAL A 3 -7.74 -4.13 5.75
N THR A 4 -7.36 -2.98 5.20
CA THR A 4 -7.19 -2.76 3.77
C THR A 4 -6.04 -3.57 3.16
N LEU A 5 -4.98 -3.79 3.93
CA LEU A 5 -3.83 -4.62 3.55
C LEU A 5 -4.22 -6.11 3.50
N ARG A 6 -5.02 -6.59 4.44
CA ARG A 6 -5.50 -7.99 4.47
C ARG A 6 -6.39 -8.35 3.28
N GLU A 7 -7.11 -7.36 2.72
CA GLU A 7 -7.96 -7.54 1.53
C GLU A 7 -7.19 -7.57 0.20
N LEU A 8 -5.88 -7.35 0.21
CA LEU A 8 -5.06 -7.46 -1.00
C LEU A 8 -4.76 -8.92 -1.29
N ALA A 9 -4.62 -9.25 -2.57
CA ALA A 9 -4.20 -10.60 -2.94
C ALA A 9 -2.79 -10.89 -2.41
N PRO A 10 -2.43 -12.16 -2.13
CA PRO A 10 -1.12 -12.52 -1.59
C PRO A 10 0.05 -11.94 -2.40
N GLU A 11 -0.04 -11.96 -3.73
CA GLU A 11 0.97 -11.40 -4.63
C GLU A 11 1.12 -9.88 -4.47
N GLU A 12 0.02 -9.16 -4.31
CA GLU A 12 0.02 -7.71 -4.10
C GLU A 12 0.71 -7.36 -2.76
N ARG A 13 0.42 -8.13 -1.70
CA ARG A 13 1.08 -7.98 -0.39
C ARG A 13 2.58 -8.28 -0.48
N LEU A 14 2.95 -9.29 -1.26
CA LEU A 14 4.35 -9.69 -1.43
C LEU A 14 5.16 -8.58 -2.13
N ILE A 15 4.65 -7.98 -3.21
CA ILE A 15 5.31 -6.86 -3.90
C ILE A 15 5.51 -5.67 -2.94
N LEU A 16 4.50 -5.38 -2.11
CA LEU A 16 4.58 -4.31 -1.12
C LEU A 16 5.59 -4.61 -0.01
N SER A 17 5.66 -5.87 0.45
CA SER A 17 6.65 -6.34 1.42
C SER A 17 8.06 -6.19 0.87
N TYR A 18 8.31 -6.64 -0.36
CA TYR A 18 9.62 -6.47 -0.98
C TYR A 18 10.03 -5.00 -1.09
N TYR A 19 9.11 -4.12 -1.48
CA TYR A 19 9.45 -2.72 -1.72
C TYR A 19 9.56 -1.88 -0.45
N TYR A 20 8.61 -1.99 0.50
CA TYR A 20 8.55 -1.11 1.68
C TYR A 20 9.15 -1.72 2.95
N VAL A 21 9.22 -3.05 3.06
CA VAL A 21 9.74 -3.73 4.26
C VAL A 21 11.17 -4.19 4.02
N GLN A 22 11.40 -4.91 2.92
CA GLN A 22 12.73 -5.44 2.57
C GLN A 22 13.58 -4.44 1.76
N LEU A 23 13.02 -3.28 1.42
CA LEU A 23 13.69 -2.18 0.72
C LEU A 23 14.37 -2.61 -0.60
N LEU A 24 13.81 -3.61 -1.28
CA LEU A 24 14.31 -4.07 -2.57
C LEU A 24 13.97 -3.06 -3.67
N THR A 25 14.92 -2.87 -4.58
CA THR A 25 14.68 -2.07 -5.80
C THR A 25 13.69 -2.77 -6.72
N LEU A 26 12.97 -1.99 -7.55
CA LEU A 26 12.03 -2.55 -8.55
C LEU A 26 12.72 -3.54 -9.49
N LYS A 27 13.99 -3.29 -9.81
CA LYS A 27 14.83 -4.20 -10.60
C LYS A 27 15.08 -5.54 -9.90
N GLN A 28 15.37 -5.53 -8.60
CA GLN A 28 15.54 -6.75 -7.81
C GLN A 28 14.23 -7.52 -7.69
N ILE A 29 13.12 -6.81 -7.44
CA ILE A 29 11.78 -7.42 -7.38
C ILE A 29 11.43 -8.08 -8.71
N GLY A 30 11.66 -7.39 -9.83
CA GLY A 30 11.43 -7.95 -11.17
C GLY A 30 12.25 -9.22 -11.43
N ARG A 31 13.50 -9.27 -10.96
CA ARG A 31 14.32 -10.49 -11.06
C ARG A 31 13.74 -11.65 -10.24
N ILE A 32 13.23 -11.38 -9.04
CA ILE A 32 12.63 -12.41 -8.16
C ILE A 32 11.30 -12.91 -8.74
N THR A 33 10.49 -12.03 -9.32
CA THR A 33 9.16 -12.37 -9.86
C THR A 33 9.20 -12.80 -11.34
N GLY A 34 10.35 -12.74 -12.00
CA GLY A 34 10.49 -13.00 -13.43
C GLY A 34 9.86 -11.92 -14.33
N GLN A 35 9.58 -10.73 -13.77
CA GLN A 35 8.95 -9.62 -14.47
C GLN A 35 9.96 -8.52 -14.83
N HIS A 36 9.65 -7.75 -15.87
CA HIS A 36 10.40 -6.52 -16.14
C HIS A 36 10.15 -5.47 -15.06
N GLU A 37 11.18 -4.68 -14.77
CA GLU A 37 11.12 -3.57 -13.82
C GLU A 37 9.95 -2.61 -14.09
N ALA A 38 9.70 -2.29 -15.36
CA ALA A 38 8.58 -1.45 -15.77
C ALA A 38 7.21 -2.06 -15.43
N THR A 39 7.08 -3.39 -15.50
CA THR A 39 5.86 -4.10 -15.11
C THR A 39 5.64 -4.03 -13.61
N VAL A 40 6.70 -4.27 -12.81
CA VAL A 40 6.64 -4.15 -11.35
C VAL A 40 6.31 -2.72 -10.93
N SER A 41 6.90 -1.72 -11.59
CA SER A 41 6.61 -0.30 -11.36
C SER A 41 5.14 0.03 -11.58
N ARG A 42 4.59 -0.35 -12.75
CA ARG A 42 3.16 -0.14 -13.07
C ARG A 42 2.25 -0.87 -12.09
N HIS A 43 2.62 -2.08 -11.69
CA HIS A 43 1.86 -2.85 -10.71
C HIS A 43 1.85 -2.12 -9.35
N LEU A 44 3.02 -1.69 -8.86
CA LEU A 44 3.15 -0.96 -7.60
C LEU A 44 2.34 0.35 -7.61
N ASP A 45 2.37 1.10 -8.70
CA ASP A 45 1.56 2.32 -8.86
C ASP A 45 0.06 2.03 -8.88
N GLY A 46 -0.35 0.95 -9.54
CA GLY A 46 -1.72 0.45 -9.50
C GLY A 46 -2.17 0.12 -8.07
N LEU A 47 -1.32 -0.58 -7.30
CA LEU A 47 -1.58 -0.92 -5.90
C LEU A 47 -1.70 0.32 -5.02
N ARG A 48 -0.80 1.30 -5.18
CA ARG A 48 -0.87 2.58 -4.46
C ARG A 48 -2.19 3.30 -4.71
N LYS A 49 -2.64 3.37 -5.96
CA LYS A 49 -3.93 3.99 -6.32
C LYS A 49 -5.12 3.22 -5.74
N LYS A 50 -5.11 1.89 -5.85
CA LYS A 50 -6.15 1.00 -5.29
C LYS A 50 -6.25 1.15 -3.78
N MET A 51 -5.12 1.14 -3.08
CA MET A 51 -5.04 1.37 -1.63
C MET A 51 -5.59 2.73 -1.24
N ARG A 52 -5.15 3.80 -1.91
CA ARG A 52 -5.64 5.15 -1.64
C ARG A 52 -7.15 5.21 -1.75
N LYS A 53 -7.73 4.71 -2.83
CA LYS A 53 -9.18 4.66 -3.03
C LYS A 53 -9.90 3.90 -1.92
N LYS A 54 -9.42 2.71 -1.55
CA LYS A 54 -10.01 1.93 -0.46
C LYS A 54 -9.94 2.64 0.89
N ILE A 55 -8.82 3.29 1.19
CA ILE A 55 -8.64 4.05 2.44
C ILE A 55 -9.59 5.25 2.45
N GLU A 56 -9.73 5.98 1.34
CA GLU A 56 -10.68 7.07 1.20
C GLU A 56 -12.12 6.60 1.43
N GLU A 57 -12.53 5.50 0.79
CA GLU A 57 -13.86 4.91 0.96
C GLU A 57 -14.10 4.48 2.42
N PHE A 58 -13.11 3.86 3.06
CA PHE A 58 -13.19 3.48 4.47
C PHE A 58 -13.35 4.71 5.38
N LEU A 59 -12.55 5.75 5.18
CA LEU A 59 -12.62 6.98 5.97
C LEU A 59 -13.97 7.69 5.80
N ARG A 60 -14.50 7.74 4.57
CA ARG A 60 -15.84 8.28 4.29
C ARG A 60 -16.94 7.48 4.99
N LYS A 61 -16.88 6.15 4.93
CA LYS A 61 -17.91 5.26 5.52
C LYS A 61 -17.87 5.25 7.05
N THR A 62 -16.69 5.13 7.66
CA THR A 62 -16.56 4.91 9.11
C THR A 62 -16.62 6.22 9.91
N LYS A 63 -16.09 7.31 9.36
CA LYS A 63 -15.97 8.58 10.10
C LYS A 63 -16.88 9.70 9.57
N LYS A 64 -17.69 9.43 8.53
CA LYS A 64 -18.52 10.43 7.82
C LYS A 64 -17.73 11.69 7.43
N LEU A 65 -16.43 11.53 7.17
CA LEU A 65 -15.55 12.64 6.83
C LEU A 65 -15.92 13.20 5.47
N SER A 66 -15.93 14.53 5.35
CA SER A 66 -16.10 15.20 4.07
C SER A 66 -14.90 14.92 3.17
N ALA A 67 -15.03 15.15 1.86
CA ALA A 67 -13.92 14.96 0.92
C ALA A 67 -12.66 15.75 1.32
N LEU A 68 -12.86 16.98 1.81
CA LEU A 68 -11.81 17.88 2.27
C LEU A 68 -11.11 17.35 3.54
N ASP A 69 -11.85 16.70 4.44
CA ASP A 69 -11.28 16.15 5.67
C ASP A 69 -10.51 14.85 5.42
N VAL A 70 -10.97 14.05 4.46
CA VAL A 70 -10.23 12.88 3.97
C VAL A 70 -8.93 13.33 3.30
N GLU A 71 -8.99 14.34 2.43
CA GLU A 71 -7.81 14.90 1.79
C GLU A 71 -6.83 15.49 2.82
N ARG A 72 -7.33 16.18 3.85
CA ARG A 72 -6.51 16.63 4.97
C ARG A 72 -5.90 15.48 5.74
N CYS A 73 -6.64 14.42 6.05
CA CYS A 73 -6.07 13.23 6.72
C CYS A 73 -5.01 12.51 5.86
N LEU A 74 -5.13 12.53 4.54
CA LEU A 74 -4.18 11.89 3.63
C LEU A 74 -2.97 12.79 3.30
N SER A 75 -3.14 14.11 3.35
CA SER A 75 -2.09 15.11 3.09
C SER A 75 -1.33 15.52 4.35
N PHE A 76 -1.94 15.43 5.53
CA PHE A 76 -1.24 15.57 6.81
C PHE A 76 -0.32 14.36 6.97
N GLU A 77 0.90 14.57 6.51
CA GLU A 77 1.95 13.60 6.28
C GLU A 77 2.04 12.54 7.40
N ALA A 78 2.47 11.36 6.95
CA ALA A 78 2.80 10.16 7.70
C ALA A 78 3.86 10.33 8.82
N ARG A 79 4.07 11.52 9.38
CA ARG A 79 5.04 11.80 10.45
C ARG A 79 4.66 11.22 11.81
N GLY A 80 3.39 10.87 12.02
CA GLY A 80 2.92 10.39 13.34
C GLY A 80 2.44 8.94 13.36
N ALA A 81 2.12 8.35 12.22
CA ALA A 81 1.60 7.00 12.17
C ALA A 81 2.74 6.03 11.86
N LEU A 82 3.40 5.56 12.92
CA LEU A 82 4.27 4.39 12.91
C LEU A 82 3.42 3.15 12.56
N PHE A 83 3.07 3.00 11.28
CA PHE A 83 2.44 1.78 10.81
C PHE A 83 3.50 0.68 10.82
N GLN A 84 3.24 -0.39 11.58
CA GLN A 84 4.06 -1.60 11.52
C GLN A 84 3.76 -2.34 10.22
N LEU A 85 4.19 -1.78 9.08
CA LEU A 85 4.04 -2.39 7.76
C LEU A 85 4.65 -3.80 7.73
N ASP A 86 5.74 -4.00 8.46
CA ASP A 86 6.36 -5.30 8.68
C ASP A 86 5.37 -6.32 9.26
N LYS A 87 4.59 -5.94 10.28
CA LYS A 87 3.63 -6.82 10.95
C LYS A 87 2.39 -7.11 10.10
N ASP A 88 1.94 -6.15 9.30
CA ASP A 88 0.75 -6.30 8.45
C ASP A 88 1.06 -6.96 7.09
N LEU A 89 2.30 -6.90 6.61
CA LEU A 89 2.75 -7.51 5.34
C LEU A 89 3.49 -8.83 5.54
N LYS A 90 3.99 -9.14 6.74
CA LYS A 90 4.35 -10.51 7.13
C LYS A 90 3.07 -11.31 7.30
N SER A 91 2.64 -11.94 6.22
CA SER A 91 1.72 -13.07 6.29
C SER A 91 2.58 -14.29 6.64
N GLU A 92 2.32 -14.93 7.79
CA GLU A 92 2.49 -16.39 7.91
C GLU A 92 1.74 -17.09 6.76
#